data_AF-A0A401Q2X0-F1
#
_entry.id   AF-A0A401Q2X0-F1
#
_cell.length_a   1.000
_cell.length_b   1.000
_cell.length_c   1.000
_cell.angle_alpha   90.00
_cell.angle_beta   90.00
_cell.angle_gamma   90.00
#
_symmetry.space_group_name_H-M   'P 1'
#
loop_
_entity.id
_entity.type
_entity.pdbx_description
1 polymer ?
#
loop_
_entity_poly.entity_id
_entity_poly.type
_entity_poly.pdbx_seq_one_letter_code
_entity_poly.pdbx_strand_id
1 'polypeptide(L)'
;VLSATLHSDAASWFFMSVLRGLQMHGQHEGCLAALVHLAFMIYEALRPRYPDLKTVMQQVPQISGDALDQFDTKLLNPSSHKMGDKRRKDLFKKLLSGCIGKPLGQKFKKEVHIKNLPSLFKKPKPQPTTPIEETTEDNILTPLFDPRAQDM
;
A
#
# COMPACT_ATOMS: atom_id res chain seq x y z
N VAL A 1 31.69 0.42 23.19
CA VAL A 1 32.03 1.85 22.98
C VAL A 1 32.17 2.10 21.49
N LEU A 2 31.13 2.69 20.89
CA LEU A 2 31.23 3.43 19.63
C LEU A 2 30.37 4.67 19.84
N SER A 3 30.90 5.63 20.61
CA SER A 3 30.27 6.93 20.79
C SER A 3 30.68 7.85 19.62
N ALA A 4 30.44 7.38 18.39
CA ALA A 4 30.37 8.29 17.25
C ALA A 4 29.01 8.97 17.34
N THR A 5 28.98 10.20 17.86
CA THR A 5 27.79 11.03 17.84
C THR A 5 27.50 11.42 16.41
N LEU A 6 26.39 10.95 15.86
CA LEU A 6 25.89 11.40 14.57
C LEU A 6 25.50 12.88 14.69
N HIS A 7 25.86 13.70 13.71
CA HIS A 7 25.42 15.10 13.65
C HIS A 7 23.90 15.16 13.50
N SER A 8 23.22 16.14 14.12
CA SER A 8 21.74 16.19 14.13
C SER A 8 21.16 16.24 12.70
N ASP A 9 21.80 17.01 11.81
CA ASP A 9 21.34 17.10 10.43
C ASP A 9 21.53 15.77 9.69
N ALA A 10 22.59 15.02 9.99
CA ALA A 10 22.81 13.70 9.38
C ALA A 10 21.75 12.69 9.85
N ALA A 11 21.33 12.73 11.12
CA ALA A 11 20.24 11.90 11.64
C ALA A 11 18.92 12.22 10.94
N SER A 12 18.60 13.50 10.80
CA SER A 12 17.39 13.97 10.10
C SER A 12 17.42 13.58 8.63
N TRP A 13 18.54 13.81 7.94
CA TRP A 13 18.70 13.50 6.51
C TRP A 13 18.63 12.00 6.24
N PHE A 14 19.19 11.18 7.12
CA PHE A 14 19.08 9.73 7.04
C PHE A 14 17.63 9.28 7.16
N PHE A 15 16.89 9.77 8.16
CA PHE A 15 15.47 9.45 8.31
C PHE A 15 14.64 9.94 7.12
N MET A 16 14.87 11.16 6.65
CA MET A 16 14.22 11.72 5.46
C MET A 16 14.48 10.88 4.20
N SER A 17 15.68 10.33 4.05
CA SER A 17 16.04 9.48 2.92
C SER A 17 15.23 8.18 2.91
N VAL A 18 15.02 7.57 4.08
CA VAL A 18 14.15 6.39 4.20
C VAL A 18 12.70 6.75 3.89
N LEU A 19 12.19 7.88 4.39
CA LEU A 19 10.84 8.35 4.06
C LEU A 19 10.68 8.65 2.57
N ARG A 20 11.69 9.20 1.90
CA ARG A 20 11.70 9.41 0.45
C ARG A 20 11.68 8.08 -0.31
N GLY A 21 12.44 7.08 0.16
CA GLY A 21 12.36 5.71 -0.36
C GLY A 21 10.94 5.14 -0.23
N LEU A 22 10.27 5.39 0.90
CA LEU A 22 8.89 4.96 1.14
C LEU A 22 7.89 5.67 0.21
N GLN A 23 8.10 6.94 -0.10
CA GLN A 23 7.31 7.68 -1.08
C GLN A 23 7.47 7.14 -2.50
N MET A 24 8.69 6.71 -2.85
CA MET A 24 9.02 6.22 -4.20
C MET A 24 8.58 4.77 -4.41
N HIS A 25 8.84 3.88 -3.43
CA HIS A 25 8.67 2.43 -3.59
C HIS A 25 7.55 1.83 -2.73
N GLY A 26 6.88 2.61 -1.88
CA GLY A 26 5.85 2.13 -0.94
C GLY A 26 4.60 1.52 -1.58
N GLN A 27 4.46 1.61 -2.91
CA GLN A 27 3.41 0.91 -3.66
C GLN A 27 3.61 -0.61 -3.72
N HIS A 28 4.85 -1.08 -3.53
CA HIS A 28 5.20 -2.50 -3.53
C HIS A 28 5.21 -3.01 -2.09
N GLU A 29 4.46 -4.07 -1.80
CA GLU A 29 4.32 -4.63 -0.44
C GLU A 29 5.67 -5.00 0.21
N GLY A 30 6.59 -5.60 -0.53
CA GLY A 30 7.93 -5.95 -0.02
C GLY A 30 8.74 -4.71 0.43
N CYS A 31 8.80 -3.70 -0.43
CA CYS A 31 9.45 -2.42 -0.13
C CYS A 31 8.76 -1.70 1.03
N LEU A 32 7.42 -1.67 1.04
CA LEU A 32 6.62 -1.08 2.10
C LEU A 32 6.95 -1.71 3.46
N ALA A 33 6.92 -3.04 3.55
CA ALA A 33 7.18 -3.75 4.79
C ALA A 33 8.60 -3.50 5.32
N ALA A 34 9.60 -3.54 4.45
CA ALA A 34 11.00 -3.31 4.79
C ALA A 34 11.27 -1.84 5.19
N LEU A 35 10.78 -0.87 4.40
CA LEU A 35 11.02 0.55 4.64
C LEU A 35 10.27 1.07 5.87
N VAL A 36 9.05 0.60 6.13
CA VAL A 36 8.33 0.94 7.37
C VAL A 36 9.05 0.34 8.57
N HIS A 37 9.59 -0.87 8.46
CA HIS A 37 10.39 -1.46 9.53
C HIS A 37 11.65 -0.67 9.82
N LEU A 38 12.40 -0.33 8.77
CA LEU A 38 13.62 0.46 8.87
C LEU A 38 13.33 1.84 9.47
N ALA A 39 12.32 2.54 8.98
CA ALA A 39 11.90 3.83 9.52
C ALA A 39 11.53 3.72 11.01
N PHE A 40 10.81 2.67 11.41
CA PHE A 40 10.47 2.43 12.82
C PHE A 40 11.73 2.24 13.68
N MET A 41 12.68 1.40 13.24
CA MET A 41 13.92 1.16 13.97
C MET A 41 14.77 2.42 14.10
N ILE A 42 14.88 3.22 13.03
CA ILE A 42 15.62 4.49 13.04
C ILE A 42 14.97 5.46 14.02
N TYR A 43 13.64 5.61 13.94
CA TYR A 43 12.92 6.51 14.83
C TYR A 43 13.06 6.08 16.29
N GLU A 44 12.85 4.79 16.61
CA GLU A 44 13.01 4.27 17.97
C GLU A 44 14.43 4.44 18.52
N ALA A 45 15.46 4.16 17.72
CA ALA A 45 16.85 4.23 18.17
C ALA A 45 17.38 5.66 18.31
N LEU A 46 16.97 6.56 17.41
CA LEU A 46 17.53 7.90 17.32
C LEU A 46 16.67 8.95 18.05
N ARG A 47 15.35 8.78 18.14
CA ARG A 47 14.43 9.77 18.74
C ARG A 47 14.78 10.20 20.17
N PRO A 48 15.28 9.32 21.08
CA PRO A 48 15.69 9.74 22.43
C PRO A 48 16.86 10.72 22.45
N ARG A 49 17.69 10.75 21.39
CA ARG A 49 18.89 11.57 21.29
C ARG A 49 18.73 12.75 20.33
N TYR A 50 17.84 12.64 19.34
CA TYR A 50 17.65 13.60 18.26
C TYR A 50 16.17 14.05 18.22
N PRO A 51 15.80 15.15 18.89
CA PRO A 51 14.42 15.63 18.92
C PRO A 51 13.92 16.09 17.55
N ASP A 52 14.82 16.51 16.66
CA ASP A 52 14.53 16.99 15.30
C ASP A 52 13.82 15.94 14.43
N LEU A 53 13.94 14.65 14.76
CA LEU A 53 13.21 13.58 14.09
C LEU A 53 11.69 13.75 14.20
N LYS A 54 11.20 14.34 15.29
CA LYS A 54 9.78 14.68 15.43
C LYS A 54 9.36 15.75 14.43
N THR A 55 10.20 16.75 14.22
CA THR A 55 9.99 17.80 13.21
C THR A 55 9.89 17.21 11.81
N VAL A 56 10.75 16.24 11.48
CA VAL A 56 10.67 15.49 10.21
C VAL A 56 9.35 14.71 10.10
N MET A 57 8.91 14.06 11.18
CA MET A 57 7.61 13.36 11.20
C MET A 57 6.42 14.33 10.99
N GLN A 58 6.47 15.53 11.56
CA GLN A 58 5.42 16.54 11.39
C GLN A 58 5.27 17.03 9.94
N GLN A 59 6.30 16.88 9.11
CA GLN A 59 6.25 17.20 7.68
C GLN A 59 5.58 16.09 6.84
N VAL A 60 5.25 14.94 7.43
CA VAL A 60 4.52 13.87 6.72
C VAL A 60 3.10 14.37 6.40
N PRO A 61 2.64 14.27 5.14
CA PRO A 61 1.30 14.70 4.77
C PRO A 61 0.22 13.99 5.59
N GLN A 62 -0.85 14.70 5.97
CA GLN A 62 -2.02 14.13 6.67
C GLN A 62 -1.69 13.43 7.99
N ILE A 63 -0.56 13.75 8.61
CA ILE A 63 -0.24 13.22 9.93
C ILE A 63 -1.12 13.87 11.01
N SER A 64 -1.63 13.06 11.92
CA SER A 64 -2.31 13.57 13.12
C SER A 64 -1.26 13.94 14.17
N GLY A 65 -1.20 15.23 14.53
CA GLY A 65 -0.29 15.73 15.57
C GLY A 65 -0.50 15.04 16.92
N ASP A 66 -1.76 14.88 17.35
CA ASP A 66 -2.11 14.18 18.60
C ASP A 66 -1.66 12.70 18.57
N ALA A 67 -1.89 12.00 17.46
CA ALA A 67 -1.44 10.62 17.32
C ALA A 67 0.10 10.50 17.35
N LEU A 68 0.80 11.45 16.73
CA LEU A 68 2.26 11.54 16.78
C LEU A 68 2.74 11.80 18.20
N ASP A 69 2.15 12.76 18.91
CA ASP A 69 2.53 13.13 20.28
C ASP A 69 2.33 11.97 21.27
N GLN A 70 1.21 11.26 21.14
CA GLN A 70 0.93 10.07 21.96
C GLN A 70 1.92 8.94 21.67
N PHE A 71 2.26 8.72 20.40
CA PHE A 71 3.24 7.71 20.01
C PHE A 71 4.62 8.07 20.56
N ASP A 72 5.04 9.32 20.37
CA ASP A 72 6.33 9.86 20.80
C ASP A 72 6.52 9.79 22.32
N THR A 73 5.51 10.21 23.08
CA THR A 73 5.52 10.12 24.56
C THR A 73 5.65 8.69 25.05
N LYS A 74 4.93 7.75 24.41
CA LYS A 74 5.01 6.32 24.76
C LYS A 74 6.35 5.72 24.38
N LEU A 75 6.96 6.19 23.29
CA LEU A 75 8.26 5.72 22.80
C LEU A 75 9.41 6.18 23.72
N LEU A 76 9.35 7.42 24.22
CA LEU A 76 10.36 7.96 25.12
C LEU A 76 10.27 7.42 26.56
N ASN A 77 9.14 6.81 26.92
CA ASN A 77 8.94 6.24 28.25
C ASN A 77 9.15 4.72 28.25
N PRO A 78 10.32 4.21 28.68
CA PRO A 78 10.62 2.78 28.64
C PRO A 78 9.70 1.92 29.53
N SER A 79 9.06 2.52 30.54
CA SER A 79 8.07 1.84 31.38
C SER A 79 6.69 1.63 30.70
N SER A 80 6.49 2.26 29.53
CA SER A 80 5.25 2.25 28.75
C SER A 80 5.21 1.16 27.66
N HIS A 81 6.27 0.36 27.50
CA HIS A 81 6.35 -0.75 26.54
C HIS A 81 5.49 -1.96 26.92
N LYS A 82 4.27 -1.75 27.41
CA LYS A 82 3.26 -2.80 27.61
C LYS A 82 2.67 -3.30 26.29
N MET A 83 2.92 -2.58 25.20
CA MET A 83 2.41 -2.87 23.87
C MET A 83 3.48 -3.60 23.04
N GLY A 84 3.16 -4.80 22.54
CA GLY A 84 4.07 -5.58 21.72
C GLY A 84 4.50 -4.88 20.42
N ASP A 85 5.71 -5.17 19.95
CA ASP A 85 6.38 -4.50 18.83
C ASP A 85 5.56 -4.46 17.55
N LYS A 86 4.85 -5.55 17.27
CA LYS A 86 3.94 -5.65 16.12
C LYS A 86 2.92 -4.51 16.13
N ARG A 87 2.28 -4.28 17.28
CA ARG A 87 1.25 -3.24 17.41
C ARG A 87 1.84 -1.83 17.38
N ARG A 88 3.05 -1.64 17.93
CA ARG A 88 3.76 -0.34 17.84
C ARG A 88 4.12 -0.01 16.40
N LYS A 89 4.63 -0.99 15.66
CA LYS A 89 4.92 -0.87 14.23
C LYS A 89 3.68 -0.59 13.39
N ASP A 90 2.54 -1.22 13.70
CA ASP A 90 1.28 -0.96 13.00
C ASP A 90 0.77 0.48 13.24
N LEU A 91 0.87 0.99 14.47
CA LEU A 91 0.57 2.39 14.78
C LEU A 91 1.50 3.36 14.05
N PHE A 92 2.81 3.04 14.02
CA PHE A 92 3.79 3.83 13.29
C PHE A 92 3.52 3.83 11.78
N LYS A 93 3.16 2.68 11.19
CA LYS A 93 2.75 2.60 9.78
C LYS A 93 1.58 3.53 9.47
N LYS A 94 0.61 3.66 10.39
CA LYS A 94 -0.53 4.59 10.22
C LYS A 94 -0.07 6.05 10.19
N LEU A 95 0.89 6.44 11.03
CA LEU A 95 1.47 7.79 11.02
C LEU A 95 2.14 8.11 9.67
N LEU A 96 2.77 7.11 9.04
CA LEU A 96 3.43 7.25 7.73
C LEU A 96 2.48 7.15 6.53
N SER A 97 1.17 6.96 6.74
CA SER A 97 0.24 6.68 5.65
C SER A 97 0.24 7.73 4.51
N GLY A 98 0.46 9.01 4.84
CA GLY A 98 0.52 10.08 3.85
C GLY A 98 1.81 10.14 3.02
N CYS A 99 2.87 9.44 3.43
CA CYS A 99 4.11 9.33 2.65
C CYS A 99 4.30 7.96 1.99
N ILE A 100 3.37 7.02 2.14
CA ILE A 100 3.41 5.74 1.41
C ILE A 100 3.11 6.00 -0.08
N GLY A 101 4.04 5.56 -0.95
CA GLY A 101 3.86 5.65 -2.39
C GLY A 101 2.56 4.99 -2.88
N LYS A 102 1.79 5.70 -3.71
CA LYS A 102 0.56 5.20 -4.35
C LYS A 102 0.80 4.89 -5.82
N PRO A 103 0.17 3.85 -6.39
CA PRO A 103 0.26 3.54 -7.81
C PRO A 103 -0.15 4.73 -8.67
N LEU A 104 0.54 4.91 -9.81
CA LEU A 104 0.29 6.02 -10.72
C LEU A 104 -1.18 6.12 -11.17
N GLY A 105 -1.80 4.96 -11.44
CA GLY A 105 -3.22 4.87 -11.82
C GLY A 105 -4.20 5.27 -10.72
N GLN A 106 -3.78 5.32 -9.44
CA GLN A 106 -4.59 5.89 -8.36
C GLN A 106 -4.38 7.41 -8.22
N LYS A 107 -3.18 7.92 -8.53
CA LYS A 107 -2.88 9.36 -8.50
C LYS A 107 -3.61 10.14 -9.61
N PHE A 108 -3.83 9.50 -10.75
CA PHE A 108 -4.53 10.07 -11.90
C PHE A 108 -5.94 9.51 -12.11
N LYS A 109 -6.46 8.73 -11.14
CA LYS A 109 -7.89 8.40 -11.15
C LYS A 109 -8.64 9.70 -10.98
N LYS A 110 -9.21 10.22 -12.08
CA LYS A 110 -10.19 11.30 -12.01
C LYS A 110 -11.34 10.76 -11.16
N GLU A 111 -11.50 11.28 -9.96
CA GLU A 111 -12.57 10.87 -9.06
C GLU A 111 -13.87 11.47 -9.58
N VAL A 112 -14.45 10.84 -10.62
CA VAL A 112 -15.71 11.29 -11.21
C VAL A 112 -16.85 10.56 -10.51
N HIS A 113 -17.43 11.19 -9.50
CA HIS A 113 -18.75 10.81 -8.99
C HIS A 113 -19.82 11.21 -10.02
N ILE A 114 -19.97 10.43 -11.08
CA ILE A 114 -21.02 10.66 -12.07
C ILE A 114 -22.30 10.00 -11.52
N LYS A 115 -23.12 10.80 -10.83
CA LYS A 115 -24.39 10.32 -10.24
C LYS A 115 -25.40 9.83 -11.29
N ASN A 116 -25.19 10.14 -12.57
CA ASN A 116 -26.07 9.80 -13.70
C ASN A 116 -25.30 9.11 -14.83
N LEU A 117 -24.55 8.04 -14.54
CA LEU A 117 -23.97 7.23 -15.61
C LEU A 117 -25.06 6.28 -16.17
N PRO A 118 -25.44 6.37 -17.45
CA PRO A 118 -26.28 5.34 -18.06
C PRO A 118 -25.53 3.99 -18.04
N SER A 119 -26.23 2.93 -17.64
CA SER A 119 -25.65 1.58 -17.54
C SER A 119 -25.20 1.10 -18.92
N LEU A 120 -23.89 0.95 -19.12
CA LEU A 120 -23.30 0.59 -20.42
C LEU A 120 -23.55 -0.88 -20.82
N PHE A 121 -23.97 -1.75 -19.90
CA PHE A 121 -24.20 -3.16 -20.21
C PHE A 121 -25.32 -3.72 -19.33
N LYS A 122 -26.54 -3.78 -19.89
CA LYS A 122 -27.53 -4.76 -19.41
C LYS A 122 -27.06 -6.12 -19.91
N LYS A 123 -26.41 -6.92 -19.04
CA LYS A 123 -26.21 -8.34 -19.33
C LYS A 123 -27.61 -8.95 -19.52
N PRO A 124 -27.94 -9.53 -20.70
CA PRO A 124 -29.16 -10.30 -20.82
C PRO A 124 -29.09 -11.43 -19.79
N LYS A 125 -30.13 -11.52 -18.96
CA LYS A 125 -30.31 -12.65 -18.05
C LYS A 125 -30.40 -13.89 -18.96
N PRO A 126 -29.52 -14.91 -18.82
CA PRO A 126 -29.71 -16.14 -19.58
C PRO A 126 -31.07 -16.71 -19.20
N GLN A 127 -31.97 -16.79 -20.18
CA GLN A 127 -33.21 -17.54 -20.02
C GLN A 127 -32.84 -19.02 -19.86
N PRO A 128 -33.51 -19.78 -18.99
CA PRO A 128 -33.39 -21.23 -18.98
C PRO A 128 -33.84 -21.75 -20.35
N THR A 129 -32.92 -22.38 -21.08
CA THR A 129 -33.21 -23.10 -22.31
C THR A 129 -34.21 -24.22 -22.01
N THR A 130 -35.39 -24.12 -22.62
CA THR A 130 -36.27 -25.25 -22.89
C THR A 130 -35.53 -26.31 -23.72
N PRO A 131 -35.97 -27.59 -23.69
CA PRO A 131 -35.24 -28.69 -24.30
C PRO A 131 -35.08 -28.47 -25.81
N ILE A 132 -33.87 -28.70 -26.31
CA ILE A 132 -33.53 -28.67 -27.73
C ILE A 132 -34.20 -29.88 -28.37
N GLU A 133 -35.31 -29.65 -29.07
CA GLU A 133 -35.78 -30.57 -30.10
C GLU A 133 -34.86 -30.46 -31.31
N GLU A 134 -34.49 -31.62 -31.84
CA GLU A 134 -33.67 -31.82 -33.02
C GLU A 134 -34.32 -31.13 -34.22
N THR A 135 -33.58 -30.24 -34.89
CA THR A 135 -33.83 -29.95 -36.29
C THR A 135 -32.50 -29.64 -36.94
N THR A 136 -31.94 -30.68 -37.58
CA THR A 136 -31.34 -30.66 -38.92
C THR A 136 -31.62 -29.32 -39.62
N GLU A 137 -30.65 -28.49 -39.98
CA GLU A 137 -29.63 -28.65 -41.01
C GLU A 137 -28.60 -27.51 -40.81
N ASP A 138 -27.37 -27.67 -41.31
CA ASP A 138 -26.28 -26.67 -41.34
C ASP A 138 -25.33 -26.56 -40.13
N ASN A 139 -24.89 -27.71 -39.60
CA ASN A 139 -23.77 -27.75 -38.64
C ASN A 139 -22.39 -27.71 -39.34
N ILE A 140 -22.16 -26.70 -40.19
CA ILE A 140 -21.00 -26.54 -41.10
C ILE A 140 -19.66 -26.39 -40.34
N LEU A 141 -19.71 -26.14 -39.02
CA LEU A 141 -18.53 -25.92 -38.18
C LEU A 141 -18.06 -27.18 -37.43
N THR A 142 -18.82 -28.27 -37.47
CA THR A 142 -18.40 -29.55 -36.85
C THR A 142 -17.15 -30.21 -37.47
N PRO A 143 -16.85 -30.11 -38.79
CA PRO A 143 -15.67 -30.75 -39.34
C PRO A 143 -14.34 -30.04 -39.00
N LEU A 144 -14.39 -28.79 -38.53
CA LEU A 144 -13.20 -28.00 -38.14
C LEU A 144 -12.49 -28.52 -36.88
N PHE A 145 -13.17 -29.39 -36.12
CA PHE A 145 -12.67 -29.93 -34.86
C PHE A 145 -12.50 -31.45 -34.91
N ASP A 146 -12.61 -32.09 -36.08
CA ASP A 146 -12.33 -33.53 -36.19
C ASP A 146 -10.80 -33.75 -36.20
N PRO A 147 -10.23 -34.41 -35.17
CA PRO A 147 -8.80 -34.64 -35.07
C PRO A 147 -8.25 -35.61 -36.14
N ARG A 148 -9.09 -36.15 -37.03
CA ARG A 148 -8.69 -37.04 -38.13
C ARG A 148 -8.40 -36.35 -39.46
N ALA A 149 -8.54 -35.03 -39.55
CA ALA A 149 -8.30 -34.27 -40.79
C ALA A 149 -6.81 -33.91 -41.05
N GLN A 150 -5.86 -34.50 -40.32
CA GLN A 150 -4.43 -34.13 -40.38
C GLN A 150 -3.48 -35.17 -41.01
N ASP A 151 -3.98 -36.15 -41.76
CA ASP A 151 -3.12 -37.02 -42.59
C ASP A 151 -3.62 -37.07 -44.05
N MET A 152 -3.04 -36.20 -44.87
CA MET A 152 -2.75 -36.45 -46.29
C MET A 152 -1.27 -36.19 -46.53
#